data_AF-A0A662UIT8-F1
#
_entry.id   AF-A0A662UIT8-F1
#
_cell.length_a   1.000
_cell.length_b   1.000
_cell.length_c   1.000
_cell.angle_alpha   90.00
_cell.angle_beta   90.00
_cell.angle_gamma   90.00
#
_symmetry.space_group_name_H-M   'P 1'
#
loop_
_entity.id
_entity.type
_entity.pdbx_description
1 polymer ?
#
loop_
_entity_poly.entity_id
_entity_poly.type
_entity_poly.pdbx_seq_one_letter_code
_entity_poly.pdbx_strand_id
1 'polypeptide(L)'
;MLKGKTMREAINSILWNQRESKERYSLLVLDRFDGIIEIPLREVERVDRGYIYFRDPPGKFIPIHRVRAILKDGEIVWSRRKST
;
A
#
# COMPACT_ATOMS: atom_id res chain seq x y z
N MET A 1 5.67 -6.60 13.04
CA MET A 1 6.77 -6.26 12.10
C MET A 1 6.63 -4.90 11.40
N LEU A 2 5.48 -4.21 11.43
CA LEU A 2 5.30 -2.87 10.82
C LEU A 2 4.99 -1.74 11.81
N LYS A 3 4.93 -2.02 13.12
CA LYS A 3 4.67 -1.01 14.17
C LYS A 3 5.79 0.04 14.18
N GLY A 4 5.42 1.32 14.16
CA GLY A 4 6.36 2.45 14.18
C GLY A 4 6.94 2.86 12.82
N LYS A 5 6.68 2.10 11.75
CA LYS A 5 7.12 2.46 10.38
C LYS A 5 6.18 3.48 9.76
N THR A 6 6.76 4.42 9.00
CA THR A 6 5.98 5.23 8.07
C THR A 6 5.34 4.34 7.00
N MET A 7 4.27 4.83 6.40
CA MET A 7 3.56 4.14 5.31
C MET A 7 4.50 3.68 4.19
N ARG A 8 5.38 4.57 3.74
CA ARG A 8 6.37 4.28 2.69
C ARG A 8 7.33 3.17 3.12
N GLU A 9 7.84 3.23 4.35
CA GLU A 9 8.74 2.20 4.88
C GLU A 9 8.02 0.87 5.04
N ALA A 10 6.75 0.87 5.43
CA ALA A 10 5.95 -0.34 5.52
C ALA A 10 5.77 -0.98 4.15
N ILE A 11 5.35 -0.21 3.13
CA ILE A 11 5.18 -0.71 1.76
C ILE A 11 6.51 -1.19 1.18
N ASN A 12 7.59 -0.39 1.30
CA ASN A 12 8.91 -0.79 0.82
C ASN A 12 9.44 -2.04 1.54
N SER A 13 9.21 -2.17 2.85
CA SER A 13 9.61 -3.38 3.58
C SER A 13 8.96 -4.62 2.97
N ILE A 14 7.70 -4.54 2.53
CA ILE A 14 7.01 -5.68 1.93
C ILE A 14 7.49 -5.89 0.48
N LEU A 15 7.63 -4.81 -0.30
CA LEU A 15 8.05 -4.90 -1.71
C LEU A 15 9.44 -5.52 -1.89
N TRP A 16 10.35 -5.36 -0.93
CA TRP A 16 11.73 -5.84 -1.02
C TRP A 16 12.02 -7.06 -0.14
N ASN A 17 11.06 -7.50 0.70
CA ASN A 17 11.25 -8.67 1.53
C ASN A 17 11.01 -9.96 0.73
N GLN A 18 12.08 -10.66 0.41
CA GLN A 18 12.02 -11.94 -0.32
C GLN A 18 11.44 -13.10 0.49
N ARG A 19 11.26 -12.95 1.82
CA ARG A 19 10.72 -14.01 2.68
C ARG A 19 9.21 -14.16 2.61
N GLU A 20 8.49 -13.16 2.09
CA GLU A 20 7.03 -13.18 2.05
C GLU A 20 6.51 -12.85 0.64
N SER A 21 5.52 -13.61 0.17
CA SER A 21 4.90 -13.35 -1.13
C SER A 21 4.09 -12.05 -1.10
N LYS A 22 4.34 -11.17 -2.07
CA LYS A 22 3.58 -9.91 -2.29
C LYS A 22 2.10 -10.16 -2.53
N GLU A 23 1.73 -11.36 -2.98
CA GLU A 23 0.34 -11.74 -3.27
C GLU A 23 -0.55 -11.76 -2.04
N ARG A 24 0.05 -11.92 -0.85
CA ARG A 24 -0.67 -11.92 0.42
C ARG A 24 -1.04 -10.52 0.90
N TYR A 25 -0.51 -9.49 0.25
CA TYR A 25 -0.64 -8.12 0.71
C TYR A 25 -1.48 -7.27 -0.25
N SER A 26 -2.27 -6.37 0.33
CA SER A 26 -3.03 -5.37 -0.41
C SER A 26 -3.05 -4.02 0.32
N LEU A 27 -3.34 -2.95 -0.41
CA LEU A 27 -3.45 -1.59 0.08
C LEU A 27 -4.91 -1.18 0.09
N LEU A 28 -5.40 -0.66 1.22
CA LEU A 28 -6.66 0.08 1.25
C LEU A 28 -6.38 1.54 0.91
N VAL A 29 -7.00 2.02 -0.16
CA VAL A 29 -6.77 3.35 -0.72
C VAL A 29 -8.09 4.11 -0.79
N LEU A 30 -8.08 5.37 -0.38
CA LEU A 30 -9.19 6.28 -0.62
C LEU A 30 -9.16 6.80 -2.06
N ASP A 31 -9.99 6.23 -2.93
CA ASP A 31 -10.31 6.75 -4.25
C ASP A 31 -11.27 7.96 -4.17
N ARG A 32 -11.27 8.81 -5.21
CA ARG A 32 -12.11 10.01 -5.27
C ARG A 32 -13.57 9.71 -5.64
N PHE A 33 -13.80 8.66 -6.41
CA PHE A 33 -15.10 8.32 -6.97
C PHE A 33 -15.68 7.07 -6.27
N ASP A 34 -14.83 6.09 -5.99
CA ASP A 34 -15.25 4.77 -5.50
C ASP A 34 -15.14 4.59 -3.98
N GLY A 35 -14.71 5.62 -3.25
CA GLY A 35 -14.53 5.53 -1.80
C GLY A 35 -13.29 4.72 -1.43
N ILE A 36 -13.41 3.69 -0.57
CA ILE A 36 -12.25 2.86 -0.21
C ILE A 36 -12.17 1.68 -1.18
N ILE A 37 -11.07 1.61 -1.92
CA ILE A 37 -10.74 0.49 -2.80
C ILE A 37 -9.58 -0.32 -2.23
N GLU A 38 -9.58 -1.61 -2.55
CA GLU A 38 -8.48 -2.51 -2.23
C GLU A 38 -7.62 -2.75 -3.48
N ILE A 39 -6.30 -2.59 -3.33
CA ILE A 39 -5.35 -2.76 -4.43
C ILE A 39 -4.31 -3.82 -4.07
N PRO A 40 -4.22 -4.95 -4.81
CA PRO A 40 -3.20 -5.96 -4.60
C PRO A 40 -1.78 -5.40 -4.72
N LEU A 41 -0.91 -5.72 -3.76
CA LEU A 41 0.46 -5.19 -3.77
C LEU A 41 1.30 -5.76 -4.94
N ARG A 42 0.90 -6.90 -5.51
CA ARG A 42 1.50 -7.45 -6.73
C ARG A 42 1.38 -6.53 -7.96
N GLU A 43 0.40 -5.63 -7.98
CA GLU A 43 0.19 -4.67 -9.06
C GLU A 43 1.08 -3.42 -8.90
N VAL A 44 1.65 -3.22 -7.71
CA VAL A 44 2.53 -2.10 -7.40
C VAL A 44 3.94 -2.38 -7.93
N GLU A 45 4.41 -1.50 -8.82
CA GLU A 45 5.76 -1.57 -9.37
C GLU A 45 6.77 -0.94 -8.40
N ARG A 46 6.48 0.28 -7.92
CA ARG A 46 7.37 1.05 -7.04
C ARG A 46 6.60 2.09 -6.24
N VAL A 47 7.23 2.58 -5.17
CA VAL A 47 6.70 3.65 -4.31
C VAL A 47 7.78 4.67 -4.01
N ASP A 48 7.46 5.96 -4.15
CA ASP A 48 8.34 7.06 -3.75
C ASP A 48 7.76 7.88 -2.57
N ARG A 49 8.19 9.13 -2.40
CA ARG A 49 7.70 10.00 -1.31
C ARG A 49 6.28 10.51 -1.54
N GLY A 50 5.81 10.58 -2.78
CA GLY A 50 4.53 11.16 -3.16
C GLY A 50 3.53 10.16 -3.70
N TYR A 51 3.98 9.08 -4.36
CA TYR A 51 3.14 8.25 -5.22
C TYR A 51 3.45 6.75 -5.12
N ILE A 52 2.42 5.97 -5.42
CA ILE A 52 2.46 4.54 -5.72
C ILE A 52 2.27 4.40 -7.23
N TYR A 53 3.16 3.66 -7.89
CA TYR A 53 3.13 3.42 -9.33
C TYR A 53 2.73 1.97 -9.59
N PHE A 54 1.88 1.78 -10.59
CA PHE A 54 1.34 0.47 -10.96
C PHE A 54 1.99 -0.03 -12.25
N ARG A 55 2.19 -1.35 -12.33
CA ARG A 55 2.74 -2.00 -13.52
C ARG A 55 1.74 -1.99 -14.68
N ASP A 56 0.45 -2.16 -14.37
CA ASP A 56 -0.62 -2.28 -15.35
C ASP A 56 -1.90 -1.60 -14.83
N PRO A 57 -2.51 -0.66 -15.59
CA PRO A 57 -1.99 -0.06 -16.81
C PRO A 57 -0.74 0.82 -16.56
N PRO A 58 0.22 0.85 -17.50
CA PRO A 58 1.39 1.72 -17.41
C PRO A 58 1.00 3.19 -17.24
N GLY A 59 1.70 3.90 -16.35
CA GLY A 59 1.43 5.32 -16.09
C GLY A 59 0.30 5.59 -15.08
N LYS A 60 -0.40 4.56 -14.58
CA LYS A 60 -1.29 4.70 -13.43
C LYS A 60 -0.47 4.97 -12.16
N PHE A 61 -0.86 5.99 -11.41
CA PHE A 61 -0.28 6.30 -10.11
C PHE A 61 -1.33 6.83 -9.13
N ILE A 62 -1.09 6.59 -7.84
CA ILE A 62 -1.97 7.06 -6.76
C ILE A 62 -1.13 7.82 -5.73
N PRO A 63 -1.57 9.01 -5.28
CA PRO A 63 -0.90 9.70 -4.20
C PRO A 63 -0.83 8.87 -2.92
N ILE A 64 0.37 8.71 -2.35
CA ILE A 64 0.61 7.83 -1.20
C ILE A 64 -0.20 8.25 0.03
N HIS A 65 -0.52 9.54 0.18
CA HIS A 65 -1.34 10.05 1.27
C HIS A 65 -2.78 9.51 1.27
N ARG A 66 -3.23 8.87 0.17
CA ARG A 66 -4.55 8.24 0.07
C ARG A 66 -4.58 6.83 0.65
N VAL A 67 -3.44 6.18 0.85
CA VAL A 67 -3.39 4.87 1.49
C VAL A 67 -3.81 5.02 2.96
N ARG A 68 -4.76 4.19 3.37
CA ARG A 68 -5.33 4.15 4.71
C ARG A 68 -4.82 2.98 5.51
N ALA A 69 -4.60 1.83 4.87
CA ALA A 69 -4.12 0.63 5.52
C ALA A 69 -3.36 -0.28 4.55
N ILE A 70 -2.61 -1.22 5.12
CA ILE A 70 -2.03 -2.37 4.44
C ILE A 70 -2.67 -3.60 5.09
N LEU A 71 -3.23 -4.46 4.25
CA LEU A 71 -3.78 -5.75 4.64
C LEU A 71 -2.75 -6.85 4.35
N LYS A 72 -2.82 -7.92 5.13
CA LYS A 72 -2.16 -9.19 4.88
C LYS A 72 -3.18 -10.30 5.09
N ASP A 73 -3.48 -11.08 4.06
CA ASP A 73 -4.50 -12.14 4.09
C ASP A 73 -5.85 -11.65 4.67
N GLY A 74 -6.25 -10.41 4.34
CA GLY A 74 -7.47 -9.77 4.84
C GLY A 74 -7.35 -9.06 6.19
N GLU A 75 -6.23 -9.19 6.92
CA GLU A 75 -6.03 -8.56 8.23
C GLU A 75 -5.20 -7.27 8.15
N ILE A 76 -5.59 -6.23 8.91
CA ILE A 76 -4.85 -4.96 8.96
C ILE A 76 -3.51 -5.15 9.69
N VAL A 77 -2.41 -5.08 8.94
CA VAL A 77 -1.03 -5.14 9.49
C VAL A 77 -0.38 -3.77 9.66
N TRP A 78 -0.92 -2.76 8.98
CA TRP A 78 -0.55 -1.35 9.15
C TRP A 78 -1.76 -0.47 8.84
N SER A 79 -1.94 0.60 9.60
CA SER A 79 -2.95 1.62 9.30
C SER A 79 -2.43 3.00 9.66
N ARG A 80 -2.92 4.00 8.92
CA ARG A 80 -2.66 5.39 9.26
C ARG A 80 -3.42 5.69 10.54
N ARG A 81 -2.71 5.93 11.65
CA ARG A 81 -3.34 6.43 12.88
C ARG A 81 -4.10 7.72 12.54
N LYS A 82 -5.36 7.83 12.96
CA LYS A 82 -6.04 9.11 12.96
C LYS A 82 -5.21 10.03 13.85
N SER A 83 -4.62 11.07 13.28
CA SER A 83 -4.34 12.26 14.07
C SER A 83 -5.71 12.80 14.46
N THR A 84 -6.14 12.46 15.67
CA THR A 84 -7.23 13.17 16.36
C THR A 84 -6.84 14.63 16.47
#